data_AF-A0A1S3KFH5-F1
#
_entry.id   AF-A0A1S3KFH5-F1
#
_cell.length_a   1.000
_cell.length_b   1.000
_cell.length_c   1.000
_cell.angle_alpha   90.00
_cell.angle_beta   90.00
_cell.angle_gamma   90.00
#
_symmetry.space_group_name_H-M   'P 1'
#
loop_
_entity.id
_entity.type
_entity.pdbx_description
1 polymer ?
#
loop_
_entity_poly.entity_id
_entity_poly.type
_entity_poly.pdbx_seq_one_letter_code
_entity_poly.pdbx_strand_id
1 'polypeptide(L)'
;MSSPVKVHLFGSTGWIGGKLLHLMAEKPYQVTCSNSRMEEREQVQRELDAVQPKYVIIAAGVTGRPNVDWCENHQEETIRSNVTGLLTVVDLCAARGIHVTYFGTGCIYEYDEKHSIGGRGFTEEDVPNFEGSFYSKTKAMAERLLHSYTNVLTLRVRMPISDDLHPRNFITKITNYPKICDIPNAMSVLYDLLPLSFVMMEKGITGVYNFVNPGVISHSEILALYKSNIDPNHKYELVDPEELKTLVKAGRSNNCLDTTKLEAALPNHEIPHISVAIQGVFERMKKNIRKNILLTGGAGFIGSHVANYLVERYRYYNVVVVDKMTYCANEKNLDASKGKSNFVFIKADVSDIEKMKEIFETYQIDTVMHFAAETLVDNSFSKSNDFTNSNVIGTHTLLHCAKFFGVNLFLHVSTDEVYGEALDGIPRKETATLTPTNPYSASKAAAEMLVQSYHHSFHVPVIITRSNNVYGPCQYPEKVIPVFLLSIIEDKVCPIYGHGQNERNFLYVDDAVEAFDLLLHKGTVGNIYNIGVNNEHSVMAIAKKLHGLLGKPLNIEHVKDRPYNDIRYVIDSSKLHLLGWKPKTSWEEGLKQTIQWYQKHGSGYWK
;
A
#
# COMPACT_ATOMS: atom_id res chain seq x y z
N MET A 1 19.21 34.62 -21.85
CA MET A 1 18.90 33.61 -20.80
C MET A 1 20.20 32.88 -20.50
N SER A 2 20.63 32.81 -19.25
CA SER A 2 21.82 32.02 -18.89
C SER A 2 21.59 30.54 -19.21
N SER A 3 22.62 29.85 -19.68
CA SER A 3 22.56 28.39 -19.85
C SER A 3 22.14 27.72 -18.53
N PRO A 4 21.27 26.70 -18.57
CA PRO A 4 20.82 26.01 -17.36
C PRO A 4 22.02 25.38 -16.64
N VAL A 5 21.98 25.39 -15.30
CA VAL A 5 23.06 24.82 -14.49
C VAL A 5 22.98 23.31 -14.56
N LYS A 6 24.04 22.68 -15.08
CA LYS A 6 24.11 21.22 -15.23
C LYS A 6 24.45 20.54 -13.90
N VAL A 7 23.62 19.57 -13.52
CA VAL A 7 23.80 18.76 -12.30
C VAL A 7 23.83 17.28 -12.72
N HIS A 8 24.81 16.53 -12.23
CA HIS A 8 24.88 15.08 -12.44
C HIS A 8 24.59 14.32 -11.14
N LEU A 9 23.61 13.42 -11.16
CA LEU A 9 23.09 12.72 -9.99
C LEU A 9 23.45 11.24 -10.01
N PHE A 10 24.23 10.79 -9.01
CA PHE A 10 24.45 9.38 -8.72
C PHE A 10 23.43 8.88 -7.70
N GLY A 11 22.73 7.78 -8.03
CA GLY A 11 21.77 7.14 -7.13
C GLY A 11 20.32 7.61 -7.30
N SER A 12 19.93 8.08 -8.50
CA SER A 12 18.57 8.56 -8.81
C SER A 12 17.46 7.53 -8.57
N THR A 13 17.78 6.23 -8.67
CA THR A 13 16.84 5.12 -8.39
C THR A 13 16.69 4.82 -6.90
N GLY A 14 17.52 5.42 -6.04
CA GLY A 14 17.40 5.33 -4.58
C GLY A 14 16.35 6.28 -4.02
N TRP A 15 15.89 6.04 -2.79
CA TRP A 15 14.80 6.84 -2.19
C TRP A 15 15.12 8.33 -2.02
N ILE A 16 16.29 8.67 -1.45
CA ILE A 16 16.73 10.08 -1.35
C ILE A 16 17.01 10.65 -2.75
N GLY A 17 17.66 9.88 -3.63
CA GLY A 17 17.94 10.31 -5.00
C GLY A 17 16.68 10.63 -5.81
N GLY A 18 15.63 9.84 -5.69
CA GLY A 18 14.33 10.10 -6.31
C GLY A 18 13.66 11.36 -5.78
N LYS A 19 13.74 11.61 -4.46
CA LYS A 19 13.25 12.87 -3.86
C LYS A 19 14.04 14.08 -4.35
N LEU A 20 15.37 13.97 -4.44
CA LEU A 20 16.21 15.03 -4.99
C LEU A 20 15.87 15.31 -6.45
N LEU A 21 15.66 14.27 -7.26
CA LEU A 21 15.26 14.41 -8.67
C LEU A 21 13.92 15.16 -8.80
N HIS A 22 12.95 14.82 -7.95
CA HIS A 22 11.66 15.52 -7.91
C HIS A 22 11.82 17.01 -7.53
N LEU A 23 12.57 17.31 -6.47
CA LEU A 23 12.81 18.69 -6.04
C LEU A 23 13.59 19.51 -7.08
N MET A 24 14.51 18.88 -7.82
CA MET A 24 15.27 19.55 -8.87
C MET A 24 14.44 19.81 -10.14
N ALA A 25 13.35 19.08 -10.38
CA ALA A 25 12.47 19.30 -11.53
C ALA A 25 11.79 20.68 -11.50
N GLU A 26 11.65 21.28 -10.32
CA GLU A 26 11.09 22.62 -10.11
C GLU A 26 12.15 23.74 -10.13
N LYS A 27 13.43 23.38 -10.33
CA LYS A 27 14.56 24.29 -10.34
C LYS A 27 15.11 24.46 -11.77
N PRO A 28 15.82 25.56 -12.08
CA PRO A 28 16.42 25.79 -13.40
C PRO A 28 17.70 24.96 -13.62
N TYR A 29 17.65 23.67 -13.26
CA TYR A 29 18.74 22.72 -13.43
C TYR A 29 18.53 21.85 -14.66
N GLN A 30 19.62 21.57 -15.37
CA GLN A 30 19.68 20.47 -16.33
C GLN A 30 20.24 19.26 -15.61
N VAL A 31 19.36 18.37 -15.14
CA VAL A 31 19.75 17.18 -14.37
C VAL A 31 20.02 16.00 -15.32
N THR A 32 21.19 15.39 -15.18
CA THR A 32 21.50 14.08 -15.79
C THR A 32 21.61 13.03 -14.69
N CYS A 33 21.00 11.87 -14.89
CA CYS A 33 21.13 10.73 -13.97
C CYS A 33 22.25 9.83 -14.45
N SER A 34 23.15 9.43 -13.55
CA SER A 34 24.20 8.46 -13.86
C SER A 34 23.63 7.06 -14.08
N ASN A 35 24.15 6.36 -15.09
CA ASN A 35 23.89 4.93 -15.31
C ASN A 35 25.09 4.07 -14.91
N SER A 36 26.25 4.68 -14.66
CA SER A 36 27.49 4.03 -14.27
C SER A 36 27.48 3.61 -12.81
N ARG A 37 28.16 2.51 -12.50
CA ARG A 37 28.54 2.21 -11.12
C ARG A 37 29.70 3.10 -10.70
N MET A 38 29.69 3.59 -9.46
CA MET A 38 30.67 4.59 -9.01
C MET A 38 32.10 4.03 -9.00
N GLU A 39 32.26 2.72 -8.81
CA GLU A 39 33.55 2.03 -8.85
C GLU A 39 34.10 1.82 -10.27
N GLU A 40 33.30 2.06 -11.31
CA GLU A 40 33.71 1.91 -12.72
C GLU A 40 34.30 3.21 -13.26
N ARG A 41 35.53 3.53 -12.83
CA ARG A 41 36.21 4.81 -13.09
C ARG A 41 36.13 5.30 -14.53
N GLU A 42 36.38 4.44 -15.52
CA GLU A 42 36.36 4.82 -16.94
C GLU A 42 34.96 5.21 -17.44
N GLN A 43 33.90 4.58 -16.91
CA GLN A 43 32.53 4.92 -17.27
C GLN A 43 32.11 6.24 -16.62
N VAL A 44 32.41 6.40 -15.33
CA VAL A 44 32.22 7.66 -14.61
C VAL A 44 32.94 8.82 -15.30
N GLN A 45 34.18 8.60 -15.74
CA GLN A 45 34.94 9.59 -16.49
C GLN A 45 34.25 9.97 -17.80
N ARG A 46 33.83 8.99 -18.60
CA ARG A 46 33.09 9.24 -19.86
C ARG A 46 31.79 10.01 -19.63
N GLU A 47 31.04 9.68 -18.58
CA GLU A 47 29.83 10.41 -18.23
C GLU A 47 30.13 11.86 -17.84
N LEU A 48 31.12 12.10 -16.98
CA LEU A 48 31.49 13.45 -16.56
C LEU A 48 31.99 14.29 -17.73
N ASP A 49 32.77 13.71 -18.64
CA ASP A 49 33.29 14.40 -19.83
C ASP A 49 32.17 14.72 -20.84
N ALA A 50 31.16 13.85 -20.96
CA ALA A 50 30.00 14.08 -21.82
C ALA A 50 29.01 15.11 -21.25
N VAL A 51 28.72 15.02 -19.95
CA VAL A 51 27.74 15.90 -19.29
C VAL A 51 28.34 17.28 -19.03
N GLN A 52 29.60 17.34 -18.62
CA GLN A 52 30.29 18.55 -18.14
C GLN A 52 29.47 19.28 -17.05
N PRO A 53 29.14 18.61 -15.92
CA PRO A 53 28.29 19.20 -14.90
C PRO A 53 29.04 20.27 -14.10
N LYS A 54 28.31 21.27 -13.61
CA LYS A 54 28.84 22.22 -12.61
C LYS A 54 28.85 21.59 -11.21
N TYR A 55 27.83 20.79 -10.92
CA TYR A 55 27.66 20.13 -9.63
C TYR A 55 27.41 18.64 -9.81
N VAL A 56 27.95 17.84 -8.89
CA VAL A 56 27.67 16.41 -8.78
C VAL A 56 27.03 16.14 -7.44
N ILE A 57 25.91 15.41 -7.43
CA ILE A 57 25.25 14.96 -6.21
C ILE A 57 25.38 13.45 -6.12
N ILE A 58 25.85 12.96 -4.97
CA ILE A 58 26.01 11.54 -4.68
C ILE A 58 25.03 11.15 -3.57
N ALA A 59 23.91 10.54 -3.97
CA ALA A 59 22.95 9.86 -3.08
C ALA A 59 23.02 8.33 -3.23
N ALA A 60 24.04 7.83 -3.94
CA ALA A 60 24.32 6.42 -4.13
C ALA A 60 25.11 5.83 -2.95
N GLY A 61 24.87 4.56 -2.67
CA GLY A 61 25.55 3.81 -1.64
C GLY A 61 24.74 2.59 -1.20
N VAL A 62 25.43 1.58 -0.67
CA VAL A 62 24.81 0.35 -0.20
C VAL A 62 24.59 0.45 1.31
N THR A 63 23.33 0.35 1.72
CA THR A 63 22.88 0.27 3.11
C THR A 63 22.41 -1.13 3.51
N GLY A 64 22.57 -2.11 2.60
CA GLY A 64 22.08 -3.48 2.72
C GLY A 64 20.60 -3.67 2.34
N ARG A 65 20.25 -4.89 1.89
CA ARG A 65 18.88 -5.33 1.59
C ARG A 65 18.56 -6.60 2.42
N PRO A 66 17.56 -6.59 3.31
CA PRO A 66 16.59 -5.53 3.58
C PRO A 66 17.11 -4.42 4.52
N ASN A 67 18.21 -4.65 5.24
CA ASN A 67 18.74 -3.74 6.26
C ASN A 67 20.27 -3.84 6.34
N VAL A 68 20.86 -3.13 7.32
CA VAL A 68 22.31 -3.04 7.55
C VAL A 68 22.99 -4.39 7.82
N ASP A 69 22.25 -5.40 8.32
CA ASP A 69 22.81 -6.73 8.64
C ASP A 69 23.35 -7.43 7.38
N TRP A 70 22.84 -7.06 6.20
CA TRP A 70 23.32 -7.56 4.91
C TRP A 70 24.80 -7.21 4.68
N CYS A 71 25.24 -6.02 5.13
CA CYS A 71 26.62 -5.54 4.92
C CYS A 71 27.65 -6.39 5.67
N GLU A 72 27.27 -7.02 6.78
CA GLU A 72 28.16 -7.93 7.54
C GLU A 72 28.63 -9.12 6.71
N ASN A 73 27.79 -9.59 5.78
CA ASN A 73 28.06 -10.74 4.92
C ASN A 73 28.54 -10.34 3.51
N HIS A 74 28.54 -9.05 3.17
CA HIS A 74 28.84 -8.54 1.83
C HIS A 74 29.86 -7.40 1.91
N GLN A 75 30.95 -7.66 2.62
CA GLN A 75 31.94 -6.66 2.97
C GLN A 75 32.64 -6.06 1.74
N GLU A 76 33.03 -6.91 0.77
CA GLU A 76 33.68 -6.44 -0.46
C GLU A 76 32.79 -5.50 -1.27
N GLU A 77 31.52 -5.86 -1.47
CA GLU A 77 30.57 -5.02 -2.21
C GLU A 77 30.32 -3.69 -1.47
N THR A 78 30.23 -3.75 -0.14
CA THR A 78 30.08 -2.56 0.71
C THR A 78 31.29 -1.65 0.60
N ILE A 79 32.53 -2.17 0.63
CA ILE A 79 33.75 -1.37 0.43
C ILE A 79 33.77 -0.79 -0.99
N ARG A 80 33.51 -1.61 -2.01
CA ARG A 80 33.56 -1.20 -3.42
C ARG A 80 32.63 -0.03 -3.68
N SER A 81 31.40 -0.10 -3.19
CA SER A 81 30.40 0.95 -3.39
C SER A 81 30.63 2.16 -2.48
N ASN A 82 30.73 1.95 -1.16
CA ASN A 82 30.71 3.05 -0.18
C ASN A 82 32.06 3.76 -0.01
N VAL A 83 33.17 3.12 -0.38
CA VAL A 83 34.52 3.67 -0.21
C VAL A 83 35.16 3.94 -1.57
N THR A 84 35.52 2.90 -2.33
CA THR A 84 36.31 3.09 -3.56
C THR A 84 35.52 3.80 -4.66
N GLY A 85 34.24 3.46 -4.83
CA GLY A 85 33.37 4.10 -5.81
C GLY A 85 33.13 5.58 -5.48
N LEU A 86 32.82 5.87 -4.21
CA LEU A 86 32.69 7.25 -3.74
C LEU A 86 33.95 8.08 -4.00
N LEU A 87 35.13 7.57 -3.64
CA LEU A 87 36.41 8.24 -3.89
C LEU A 87 36.70 8.41 -5.37
N THR A 88 36.31 7.44 -6.20
CA THR A 88 36.47 7.50 -7.66
C THR A 88 35.74 8.69 -8.26
N VAL A 89 34.46 8.89 -7.89
CA VAL A 89 33.67 10.02 -8.38
C VAL A 89 34.25 11.34 -7.88
N VAL A 90 34.57 11.40 -6.57
CA VAL A 90 35.11 12.61 -5.94
C VAL A 90 36.43 13.06 -6.56
N ASP A 91 37.36 12.12 -6.77
CA ASP A 91 38.66 12.39 -7.38
C ASP A 91 38.53 12.88 -8.83
N LEU A 92 37.69 12.23 -9.64
CA LEU A 92 37.42 12.67 -11.01
C LEU A 92 36.78 14.07 -11.07
N CYS A 93 35.92 14.39 -10.10
CA CYS A 93 35.32 15.72 -9.96
C CYS A 93 36.36 16.76 -9.52
N ALA A 94 37.25 16.42 -8.58
CA ALA A 94 38.30 17.32 -8.10
C ALA A 94 39.24 17.72 -9.23
N ALA A 95 39.65 16.77 -10.08
CA ALA A 95 40.47 17.03 -11.27
C ALA A 95 39.79 17.97 -12.30
N ARG A 96 38.47 18.15 -12.21
CA ARG A 96 37.66 19.00 -13.11
C ARG A 96 37.12 20.26 -12.43
N GLY A 97 37.47 20.52 -11.16
CA GLY A 97 36.92 21.64 -10.40
C GLY A 97 35.41 21.56 -10.16
N ILE A 98 34.84 20.35 -10.19
CA ILE A 98 33.41 20.11 -9.99
C ILE A 98 33.13 20.00 -8.48
N HIS A 99 32.14 20.76 -8.00
CA HIS A 99 31.69 20.67 -6.61
C HIS A 99 30.82 19.43 -6.40
N VAL A 100 31.09 18.68 -5.34
CA VAL A 100 30.42 17.42 -5.02
C VAL A 100 29.62 17.56 -3.72
N THR A 101 28.33 17.27 -3.77
CA THR A 101 27.51 17.10 -2.57
C THR A 101 27.25 15.62 -2.33
N TYR A 102 27.76 15.09 -1.22
CA TYR A 102 27.63 13.70 -0.85
C TYR A 102 26.73 13.54 0.39
N PHE A 103 25.71 12.68 0.27
CA PHE A 103 24.86 12.29 1.38
C PHE A 103 25.51 11.13 2.16
N GLY A 104 26.26 11.52 3.20
CA GLY A 104 26.91 10.64 4.17
C GLY A 104 25.96 10.15 5.27
N THR A 105 26.52 9.73 6.40
CA THR A 105 25.72 9.20 7.51
C THR A 105 26.21 9.68 8.88
N GLY A 106 25.25 10.01 9.75
CA GLY A 106 25.51 10.27 11.17
C GLY A 106 25.57 9.00 12.04
N CYS A 107 25.44 7.81 11.43
CA CYS A 107 25.46 6.52 12.14
C CYS A 107 26.88 6.03 12.46
N ILE A 108 27.79 6.94 12.82
CA ILE A 108 29.21 6.68 13.13
C ILE A 108 29.56 7.01 14.60
N TYR A 109 28.55 7.42 15.37
CA TYR A 109 28.68 7.75 16.78
C TYR A 109 27.73 6.92 17.65
N GLU A 110 28.11 6.68 18.89
CA GLU A 110 27.26 6.18 19.96
C GLU A 110 27.42 7.01 21.23
N TYR A 111 26.35 7.15 22.01
CA TYR A 111 26.40 7.83 23.30
C TYR A 111 27.50 7.24 24.20
N ASP A 112 28.26 8.11 24.85
CA ASP A 112 29.35 7.75 25.76
C ASP A 112 29.40 8.70 26.97
N GLU A 113 30.43 8.59 27.81
CA GLU A 113 30.56 9.44 29.00
C GLU A 113 30.69 10.95 28.67
N LYS A 114 31.25 11.29 27.50
CA LYS A 114 31.44 12.69 27.06
C LYS A 114 30.20 13.22 26.33
N HIS A 115 29.44 12.33 25.72
CA HIS A 115 28.24 12.60 24.95
C HIS A 115 27.12 11.74 25.53
N SER A 116 26.68 12.07 26.74
CA SER A 116 25.58 11.36 27.40
C SER A 116 24.22 11.83 26.86
N ILE A 117 23.15 11.08 27.15
CA ILE A 117 21.78 11.51 26.82
C ILE A 117 21.47 12.81 27.56
N GLY A 118 21.06 13.84 26.83
CA GLY A 118 20.85 15.20 27.36
C GLY A 118 22.13 16.04 27.52
N GLY A 119 23.30 15.47 27.23
CA GLY A 119 24.58 16.17 27.19
C GLY A 119 24.86 16.86 25.84
N ARG A 120 26.14 17.22 25.63
CA ARG A 120 26.59 17.83 24.37
C ARG A 120 26.45 16.84 23.21
N GLY A 121 25.93 17.30 22.06
CA GLY A 121 25.92 16.52 20.83
C GLY A 121 27.33 16.35 20.23
N PHE A 122 27.51 15.34 19.39
CA PHE A 122 28.73 15.16 18.61
C PHE A 122 28.81 16.23 17.53
N THR A 123 29.93 16.94 17.45
CA THR A 123 30.26 17.88 16.37
C THR A 123 30.94 17.15 15.21
N GLU A 124 31.20 17.86 14.12
CA GLU A 124 31.90 17.30 12.96
C GLU A 124 33.38 17.03 13.22
N GLU A 125 33.94 17.62 14.27
CA GLU A 125 35.35 17.45 14.67
C GLU A 125 35.55 16.28 15.66
N ASP A 126 34.47 15.74 16.24
CA ASP A 126 34.56 14.62 17.16
C ASP A 126 34.93 13.32 16.44
N VAL A 127 35.83 12.55 17.05
CA VAL A 127 36.28 11.26 16.51
C VAL A 127 35.13 10.25 16.54
N PRO A 128 34.78 9.61 15.41
CA PRO A 128 33.80 8.52 15.38
C PRO A 128 34.14 7.42 16.39
N ASN A 129 33.17 7.05 17.23
CA ASN A 129 33.35 6.07 18.30
C ASN A 129 32.51 4.79 18.10
N PHE A 130 31.69 4.70 17.04
CA PHE A 130 30.85 3.53 16.79
C PHE A 130 31.35 2.69 15.60
N GLU A 131 31.78 1.45 15.89
CA GLU A 131 32.13 0.43 14.89
C GLU A 131 31.16 -0.76 14.87
N GLY A 132 30.00 -0.66 15.53
CA GLY A 132 29.07 -1.79 15.71
C GLY A 132 28.41 -2.34 14.43
N SER A 133 28.66 -1.75 13.27
CA SER A 133 28.29 -2.34 11.97
C SER A 133 29.35 -2.07 10.91
N PHE A 134 29.52 -3.01 9.98
CA PHE A 134 30.44 -2.88 8.85
C PHE A 134 30.08 -1.70 7.94
N TYR A 135 28.78 -1.42 7.80
CA TYR A 135 28.29 -0.21 7.12
C TYR A 135 28.82 1.07 7.77
N SER A 136 28.66 1.22 9.09
CA SER A 136 29.13 2.39 9.83
C SER A 136 30.64 2.55 9.73
N LYS A 137 31.37 1.44 9.87
CA LYS A 137 32.83 1.42 9.74
C LYS A 137 33.31 1.93 8.38
N THR A 138 32.75 1.41 7.28
CA THR A 138 33.13 1.85 5.92
C THR A 138 32.79 3.32 5.68
N LYS A 139 31.66 3.81 6.20
CA LYS A 139 31.27 5.22 6.06
C LYS A 139 32.17 6.17 6.85
N ALA A 140 32.55 5.82 8.08
CA ALA A 140 33.50 6.59 8.88
C ALA A 140 34.87 6.67 8.18
N MET A 141 35.36 5.56 7.62
CA MET A 141 36.61 5.53 6.84
C MET A 141 36.53 6.40 5.59
N ALA A 142 35.44 6.28 4.82
CA ALA A 142 35.26 7.07 3.61
C ALA A 142 35.22 8.57 3.92
N GLU A 143 34.50 8.99 4.96
CA GLU A 143 34.43 10.39 5.37
C GLU A 143 35.81 10.95 5.73
N ARG A 144 36.62 10.20 6.49
CA ARG A 144 38.02 10.59 6.79
C ARG A 144 38.86 10.79 5.54
N LEU A 145 38.70 9.96 4.51
CA LEU A 145 39.41 10.12 3.24
C LEU A 145 38.92 11.34 2.46
N LEU A 146 37.62 11.65 2.51
CA LEU A 146 37.03 12.82 1.85
C LEU A 146 37.56 14.16 2.38
N HIS A 147 38.05 14.23 3.63
CA HIS A 147 38.68 15.43 4.18
C HIS A 147 39.93 15.88 3.39
N SER A 148 40.51 14.99 2.59
CA SER A 148 41.65 15.32 1.72
C SER A 148 41.24 16.10 0.46
N TYR A 149 39.94 16.23 0.19
CA TYR A 149 39.40 16.90 -0.99
C TYR A 149 38.73 18.22 -0.60
N THR A 150 39.05 19.29 -1.33
CA THR A 150 38.55 20.64 -1.05
C THR A 150 37.24 20.98 -1.74
N ASN A 151 36.76 20.12 -2.64
CA ASN A 151 35.58 20.31 -3.48
C ASN A 151 34.33 19.54 -3.00
N VAL A 152 34.36 18.95 -1.80
CA VAL A 152 33.30 18.05 -1.32
C VAL A 152 32.55 18.62 -0.14
N LEU A 153 31.22 18.65 -0.24
CA LEU A 153 30.27 18.84 0.84
C LEU A 153 29.75 17.47 1.30
N THR A 154 30.01 17.09 2.55
CA THR A 154 29.48 15.85 3.14
C THR A 154 28.35 16.16 4.12
N LEU A 155 27.15 15.65 3.84
CA LEU A 155 25.95 15.84 4.65
C LEU A 155 25.62 14.56 5.41
N ARG A 156 25.82 14.55 6.73
CA ARG A 156 25.54 13.39 7.59
C ARG A 156 24.05 13.26 7.84
N VAL A 157 23.37 12.43 7.04
CA VAL A 157 21.95 12.10 7.25
C VAL A 157 21.82 11.02 8.32
N ARG A 158 20.77 11.12 9.14
CA ARG A 158 20.46 10.14 10.18
C ARG A 158 18.99 9.82 10.24
N MET A 159 18.65 8.53 10.27
CA MET A 159 17.26 8.01 10.40
C MET A 159 16.25 8.85 9.60
N PRO A 160 16.38 8.90 8.26
CA PRO A 160 15.64 9.85 7.44
C PRO A 160 14.11 9.65 7.55
N ILE A 161 13.41 10.74 7.82
CA ILE A 161 11.96 10.81 7.96
C ILE A 161 11.34 11.56 6.78
N SER A 162 10.24 11.02 6.25
CA SER A 162 9.37 11.69 5.30
C SER A 162 7.90 11.56 5.73
N ASP A 163 7.04 12.27 5.02
CA ASP A 163 5.59 12.29 5.05
C ASP A 163 4.92 11.28 4.11
N ASP A 164 5.65 10.24 3.67
CA ASP A 164 5.14 9.12 2.87
C ASP A 164 5.24 7.79 3.64
N LEU A 165 4.62 6.72 3.14
CA LEU A 165 4.73 5.37 3.72
C LEU A 165 5.83 4.53 3.05
N HIS A 166 6.86 5.16 2.50
CA HIS A 166 7.92 4.42 1.80
C HIS A 166 8.67 3.50 2.78
N PRO A 167 9.03 2.25 2.43
CA PRO A 167 9.69 1.32 3.35
C PRO A 167 11.05 1.79 3.91
N ARG A 168 11.68 2.79 3.28
CA ARG A 168 12.91 3.43 3.78
C ARG A 168 12.66 4.56 4.78
N ASN A 169 11.42 5.06 4.88
CA ASN A 169 11.02 6.04 5.88
C ASN A 169 11.15 5.44 7.28
N PHE A 170 11.81 6.17 8.18
CA PHE A 170 12.03 5.71 9.53
C PHE A 170 10.72 5.44 10.27
N ILE A 171 9.70 6.30 10.15
CA ILE A 171 8.38 6.10 10.76
C ILE A 171 7.77 4.77 10.29
N THR A 172 7.78 4.50 8.99
CA THR A 172 7.27 3.24 8.42
C THR A 172 8.04 2.01 8.91
N LYS A 173 9.34 2.12 9.16
CA LYS A 173 10.13 1.01 9.71
C LYS A 173 9.75 0.70 11.15
N ILE A 174 9.74 1.72 12.01
CA ILE A 174 9.51 1.51 13.45
C ILE A 174 8.10 1.02 13.75
N THR A 175 7.10 1.35 12.93
CA THR A 175 5.73 0.84 13.09
C THR A 175 5.58 -0.63 12.72
N ASN A 176 6.58 -1.24 12.09
CA ASN A 176 6.61 -2.69 11.82
C ASN A 176 7.39 -3.46 12.90
N TYR A 177 8.02 -2.79 13.86
CA TYR A 177 8.77 -3.46 14.91
C TYR A 177 7.85 -3.80 16.10
N PRO A 178 7.74 -5.09 16.48
CA PRO A 178 6.91 -5.48 17.63
C PRO A 178 7.53 -5.02 18.96
N LYS A 179 8.87 -4.90 19.00
CA LYS A 179 9.67 -4.51 20.16
C LYS A 179 10.55 -3.32 19.79
N ILE A 180 10.58 -2.31 20.65
CA ILE A 180 11.40 -1.10 20.45
C ILE A 180 12.19 -0.77 21.72
N CYS A 181 13.36 -0.15 21.53
CA CYS A 181 14.12 0.46 22.61
C CYS A 181 13.98 1.98 22.53
N ASP A 182 13.73 2.61 23.68
CA ASP A 182 13.35 4.02 23.75
C ASP A 182 14.55 4.94 24.02
N ILE A 183 15.41 5.07 23.01
CA ILE A 183 16.60 5.91 23.08
C ILE A 183 16.37 7.17 22.21
N PRO A 184 16.55 8.39 22.76
CA PRO A 184 16.49 9.61 21.98
C PRO A 184 17.56 9.66 20.91
N ASN A 185 17.22 10.18 19.74
CA ASN A 185 18.10 10.18 18.58
C ASN A 185 17.94 11.47 17.76
N ALA A 186 19.06 12.06 17.30
CA ALA A 186 19.05 13.02 16.21
C ALA A 186 18.53 12.38 14.91
N MET A 187 17.67 13.07 14.18
CA MET A 187 17.03 12.56 12.96
C MET A 187 16.94 13.64 11.88
N SER A 188 16.90 13.21 10.62
CA SER A 188 16.81 14.08 9.45
C SER A 188 15.40 14.05 8.86
N VAL A 189 14.61 15.12 9.05
CA VAL A 189 13.34 15.30 8.33
C VAL A 189 13.65 15.82 6.93
N LEU A 190 13.43 14.95 5.93
CA LEU A 190 13.86 15.21 4.55
C LEU A 190 13.16 16.41 3.92
N TYR A 191 11.92 16.69 4.32
CA TYR A 191 11.15 17.86 3.86
C TYR A 191 11.88 19.17 4.20
N ASP A 192 12.42 19.27 5.41
CA ASP A 192 13.10 20.48 5.88
C ASP A 192 14.51 20.58 5.28
N LEU A 193 15.22 19.45 5.22
CA LEU A 193 16.65 19.44 4.98
C LEU A 193 17.04 19.32 3.50
N LEU A 194 16.38 18.47 2.69
CA LEU A 194 16.83 18.27 1.30
C LEU A 194 16.92 19.56 0.47
N PRO A 195 15.97 20.52 0.58
CA PRO A 195 16.10 21.81 -0.12
C PRO A 195 17.38 22.59 0.26
N LEU A 196 17.82 22.49 1.51
CA LEU A 196 19.02 23.19 2.01
C LEU A 196 20.31 22.63 1.40
N SER A 197 20.32 21.36 0.99
CA SER A 197 21.48 20.78 0.31
C SER A 197 21.80 21.51 -1.00
N PHE A 198 20.78 21.98 -1.73
CA PHE A 198 20.98 22.77 -2.95
C PHE A 198 21.50 24.17 -2.63
N VAL A 199 21.00 24.80 -1.56
CA VAL A 199 21.48 26.11 -1.12
C VAL A 199 22.96 26.05 -0.73
N MET A 200 23.37 25.00 0.00
CA MET A 200 24.76 24.81 0.39
C MET A 200 25.65 24.54 -0.82
N MET A 201 25.19 23.70 -1.75
CA MET A 201 25.86 23.40 -3.02
C MET A 201 26.06 24.67 -3.87
N GLU A 202 25.02 25.49 -4.03
CA GLU A 202 25.07 26.73 -4.82
C GLU A 202 25.98 27.80 -4.21
N LYS A 203 26.08 27.83 -2.88
CA LYS A 203 27.04 28.66 -2.15
C LYS A 203 28.48 28.12 -2.21
N GLY A 204 28.68 26.91 -2.74
CA GLY A 204 29.98 26.25 -2.81
C GLY A 204 30.54 25.84 -1.44
N ILE A 205 29.67 25.60 -0.45
CA ILE A 205 30.07 25.20 0.90
C ILE A 205 30.68 23.81 0.88
N THR A 206 31.88 23.62 1.43
CA THR A 206 32.55 22.30 1.51
C THR A 206 32.83 21.91 2.96
N GLY A 207 33.26 20.65 3.17
CA GLY A 207 33.48 20.06 4.49
C GLY A 207 32.30 19.21 4.96
N VAL A 208 32.38 18.75 6.21
CA VAL A 208 31.38 17.86 6.83
C VAL A 208 30.37 18.67 7.64
N TYR A 209 29.09 18.30 7.54
CA TYR A 209 27.98 18.90 8.29
C TYR A 209 27.04 17.82 8.83
N ASN A 210 26.68 17.94 10.11
CA ASN A 210 25.62 17.18 10.75
C ASN A 210 24.26 17.61 10.17
N PHE A 211 23.77 16.84 9.19
CA PHE A 211 22.59 17.20 8.39
C PHE A 211 21.31 16.60 8.99
N VAL A 212 20.97 17.08 10.19
CA VAL A 212 19.82 16.67 11.00
C VAL A 212 19.04 17.89 11.47
N ASN A 213 17.80 17.69 11.92
CA ASN A 213 17.06 18.74 12.63
C ASN A 213 17.65 18.92 14.04
N PRO A 214 17.67 20.15 14.60
CA PRO A 214 18.14 20.39 15.96
C PRO A 214 17.39 19.56 16.99
N GLY A 215 18.13 19.04 17.98
CA GLY A 215 17.61 18.24 19.09
C GLY A 215 17.54 16.74 18.82
N VAL A 216 16.86 16.04 19.73
CA VAL A 216 16.66 14.59 19.68
C VAL A 216 15.20 14.24 19.92
N ILE A 217 14.79 13.09 19.39
CA ILE A 217 13.47 12.52 19.65
C ILE A 217 13.59 11.01 19.83
N SER A 218 12.81 10.46 20.75
CA SER A 218 12.79 9.03 21.05
C SER A 218 11.81 8.26 20.14
N HIS A 219 11.93 6.94 20.11
CA HIS A 219 11.00 6.10 19.34
C HIS A 219 9.60 6.13 19.93
N SER A 220 9.46 6.13 21.26
CA SER A 220 8.16 6.23 21.92
C SER A 220 7.45 7.53 21.60
N GLU A 221 8.16 8.66 21.56
CA GLU A 221 7.58 9.95 21.20
C GLU A 221 7.02 9.95 19.76
N ILE A 222 7.80 9.43 18.80
CA ILE A 222 7.33 9.30 17.42
C ILE A 222 6.14 8.36 17.33
N LEU A 223 6.16 7.22 18.02
CA LEU A 223 5.07 6.26 17.98
C LEU A 223 3.83 6.73 18.74
N ALA A 224 3.99 7.55 19.78
CA ALA A 224 2.88 8.22 20.44
C ALA A 224 2.19 9.21 19.47
N LEU A 225 2.97 9.96 18.70
CA LEU A 225 2.46 10.80 17.63
C LEU A 225 1.83 9.97 16.50
N TYR A 226 2.44 8.86 16.09
CA TYR A 226 1.85 7.94 15.10
C TYR A 226 0.51 7.38 15.59
N LYS A 227 0.39 7.02 16.87
CA LYS A 227 -0.86 6.53 17.46
C LYS A 227 -1.94 7.60 17.50
N SER A 228 -1.61 8.82 17.89
CA SER A 228 -2.59 9.92 17.94
C SER A 228 -2.97 10.44 16.55
N ASN A 229 -2.06 10.33 15.56
CA ASN A 229 -2.22 10.96 14.26
C ASN A 229 -2.46 10.02 13.08
N ILE A 230 -2.22 8.70 13.20
CA ILE A 230 -2.25 7.76 12.07
C ILE A 230 -2.93 6.42 12.43
N ASP A 231 -2.50 5.73 13.49
CA ASP A 231 -3.09 4.43 13.89
C ASP A 231 -3.23 4.30 15.41
N PRO A 232 -4.38 4.67 15.98
CA PRO A 232 -4.65 4.58 17.42
C PRO A 232 -4.56 3.15 17.97
N ASN A 233 -4.73 2.14 17.12
CA ASN A 233 -4.68 0.73 17.49
C ASN A 233 -3.28 0.14 17.41
N HIS A 234 -2.28 0.89 16.94
CA HIS A 234 -0.91 0.42 16.84
C HIS A 234 -0.37 -0.01 18.22
N LYS A 235 0.27 -1.19 18.24
CA LYS A 235 0.83 -1.82 19.45
C LYS A 235 2.30 -2.11 19.26
N TYR A 236 3.07 -1.86 20.31
CA TYR A 236 4.48 -2.20 20.43
C TYR A 236 4.79 -2.47 21.91
N GLU A 237 5.89 -3.18 22.15
CA GLU A 237 6.44 -3.46 23.47
C GLU A 237 7.77 -2.70 23.64
N LEU A 238 7.98 -2.11 24.82
CA LEU A 238 9.25 -1.50 25.19
C LEU A 238 10.19 -2.56 25.74
N VAL A 239 11.42 -2.59 25.23
CA VAL A 239 12.48 -3.50 25.68
C VAL A 239 13.75 -2.74 26.06
N ASP A 240 14.51 -3.33 26.97
CA ASP A 240 15.81 -2.80 27.40
C ASP A 240 16.83 -2.87 26.23
N PRO A 241 17.77 -1.91 26.12
CA PRO A 241 18.87 -1.95 25.14
C PRO A 241 19.61 -3.29 25.06
N GLU A 242 19.85 -3.98 26.18
CA GLU A 242 20.56 -5.26 26.21
C GLU A 242 19.73 -6.40 25.59
N GLU A 243 18.41 -6.40 25.81
CA GLU A 243 17.51 -7.33 25.14
C GLU A 243 17.52 -7.09 23.62
N LEU A 244 17.49 -5.83 23.18
CA LEU A 244 17.52 -5.50 21.76
C LEU A 244 18.81 -5.97 21.07
N LYS A 245 19.96 -5.90 21.73
CA LYS A 245 21.25 -6.40 21.20
C LYS A 245 21.20 -7.89 20.85
N THR A 246 20.41 -8.69 21.58
CA THR A 246 20.25 -10.13 21.28
C THR A 246 19.38 -10.40 20.04
N LEU A 247 18.59 -9.42 19.62
CA LEU A 247 17.63 -9.54 18.51
C LEU A 247 18.18 -9.06 17.15
N VAL A 248 19.36 -8.43 17.12
CA VAL A 248 19.96 -7.86 15.90
C VAL A 248 21.38 -8.37 15.68
N LYS A 249 21.77 -8.58 14.41
CA LYS A 249 23.10 -9.06 14.06
C LYS A 249 24.15 -7.94 14.10
N ALA A 250 23.80 -6.75 13.63
CA ALA A 250 24.63 -5.56 13.72
C ALA A 250 24.16 -4.63 14.85
N GLY A 251 25.12 -3.98 15.52
CA GLY A 251 24.85 -2.96 16.53
C GLY A 251 24.06 -1.77 15.96
N ARG A 252 23.41 -1.01 16.85
CA ARG A 252 22.64 0.18 16.49
C ARG A 252 23.29 1.43 17.08
N SER A 253 23.61 2.38 16.19
CA SER A 253 24.17 3.69 16.55
C SER A 253 23.09 4.60 17.13
N ASN A 254 23.20 4.93 18.41
CA ASN A 254 22.34 5.90 19.11
C ASN A 254 23.16 7.12 19.54
N ASN A 255 22.79 8.32 19.11
CA ASN A 255 23.56 9.54 19.34
C ASN A 255 22.72 10.82 19.21
N CYS A 256 23.28 11.92 19.70
CA CYS A 256 22.87 13.29 19.44
C CYS A 256 23.93 13.97 18.57
N LEU A 257 23.53 14.72 17.54
CA LEU A 257 24.46 15.47 16.70
C LEU A 257 24.24 16.96 16.93
N ASP A 258 25.33 17.72 17.04
CA ASP A 258 25.29 19.18 17.17
C ASP A 258 25.02 19.81 15.80
N THR A 259 24.03 20.72 15.73
CA THR A 259 23.61 21.40 14.50
C THR A 259 24.12 22.83 14.36
N THR A 260 24.87 23.34 15.35
CA THR A 260 25.30 24.74 15.40
C THR A 260 26.06 25.15 14.14
N LYS A 261 26.92 24.27 13.62
CA LYS A 261 27.67 24.50 12.38
C LYS A 261 26.77 24.63 11.15
N LEU A 262 25.74 23.79 11.04
CA LEU A 262 24.77 23.82 9.95
C LEU A 262 23.92 25.08 9.99
N GLU A 263 23.41 25.42 11.16
CA GLU A 263 22.59 26.62 11.39
C GLU A 263 23.40 27.90 11.08
N ALA A 264 24.66 27.96 11.53
CA ALA A 264 25.57 29.07 11.24
C ALA A 264 25.90 29.21 9.74
N ALA A 265 25.94 28.11 8.99
CA ALA A 265 26.16 28.14 7.54
C ALA A 265 24.93 28.64 6.75
N LEU A 266 23.74 28.60 7.37
CA LEU A 266 22.46 28.92 6.76
C LEU A 266 21.63 29.90 7.61
N PRO A 267 22.16 31.09 7.98
CA PRO A 267 21.51 32.00 8.94
C PRO A 267 20.16 32.56 8.48
N ASN A 268 19.86 32.46 7.18
CA ASN A 268 18.60 32.92 6.58
C ASN A 268 17.60 31.78 6.32
N HIS A 269 17.88 30.56 6.78
CA HIS A 269 17.00 29.41 6.61
C HIS A 269 16.77 28.80 7.99
N GLU A 270 15.51 28.79 8.42
CA GLU A 270 15.12 28.17 9.69
C GLU A 270 15.13 26.65 9.53
N ILE A 271 15.82 25.96 10.44
CA ILE A 271 15.78 24.50 10.56
C ILE A 271 14.97 24.19 11.82
N PRO A 272 13.73 23.69 11.69
CA PRO A 272 12.88 23.48 12.85
C PRO A 272 13.46 22.40 13.75
N HIS A 273 13.36 22.61 15.07
CA HIS A 273 13.68 21.59 16.06
C HIS A 273 12.87 20.32 15.77
N ILE A 274 13.47 19.14 16.01
CA ILE A 274 12.91 17.85 15.60
C ILE A 274 11.50 17.60 16.15
N SER A 275 11.20 18.10 17.36
CA SER A 275 9.86 18.00 17.97
C SER A 275 8.77 18.80 17.24
N VAL A 276 9.13 19.89 16.56
CA VAL A 276 8.20 20.67 15.71
C VAL A 276 8.14 20.05 14.32
N ALA A 277 9.29 19.70 13.76
CA ALA A 277 9.41 19.09 12.44
C ALA A 277 8.56 17.82 12.32
N ILE A 278 8.60 16.95 13.34
CA ILE A 278 7.85 15.68 13.36
C ILE A 278 6.34 15.89 13.42
N GLN A 279 5.85 16.94 14.09
CA GLN A 279 4.42 17.27 14.09
C GLN A 279 3.98 17.65 12.69
N GLY A 280 4.76 18.49 11.99
CA GLY A 280 4.54 18.83 10.59
C GLY A 280 4.57 17.61 9.66
N VAL A 281 5.44 16.64 9.92
CA VAL A 281 5.45 15.36 9.19
C VAL A 281 4.13 14.63 9.33
N PHE A 282 3.57 14.52 10.54
CA PHE A 282 2.31 13.80 10.75
C PHE A 282 1.11 14.51 10.13
N GLU A 283 1.07 15.85 10.15
CA GLU A 283 0.02 16.61 9.45
C GLU A 283 0.07 16.41 7.93
N ARG A 284 1.28 16.46 7.33
CA ARG A 284 1.45 16.14 5.90
C ARG A 284 1.15 14.67 5.60
N MET A 285 1.56 13.76 6.47
CA MET A 285 1.32 12.33 6.31
C MET A 285 -0.17 12.02 6.29
N LYS A 286 -0.98 12.59 7.21
CA LYS A 286 -2.45 12.46 7.18
C LYS A 286 -3.04 12.84 5.82
N LYS A 287 -2.55 13.94 5.23
CA LYS A 287 -2.99 14.39 3.91
C LYS A 287 -2.55 13.43 2.81
N ASN A 288 -1.31 12.95 2.85
CA ASN A 288 -0.73 12.09 1.82
C ASN A 288 -1.27 10.65 1.84
N ILE A 289 -1.72 10.16 3.00
CA ILE A 289 -2.30 8.82 3.14
C ILE A 289 -3.82 8.80 3.02
N ARG A 290 -4.47 9.98 2.98
CA ARG A 290 -5.91 10.08 2.77
C ARG A 290 -6.25 9.50 1.40
N LYS A 291 -7.26 8.63 1.37
CA LYS A 291 -7.89 8.15 0.14
C LYS A 291 -9.34 8.58 0.13
N ASN A 292 -9.79 9.18 -0.96
CA ASN A 292 -11.21 9.42 -1.19
C ASN A 292 -11.75 8.31 -2.08
N ILE A 293 -12.34 7.30 -1.44
CA ILE A 293 -12.75 6.04 -2.05
C ILE A 293 -14.23 6.12 -2.40
N LEU A 294 -14.54 6.03 -3.70
CA LEU A 294 -15.88 5.74 -4.17
C LEU A 294 -16.10 4.23 -4.15
N LEU A 295 -17.02 3.77 -3.31
CA LEU A 295 -17.43 2.36 -3.25
C LEU A 295 -18.86 2.24 -3.78
N THR A 296 -19.02 1.66 -4.97
CA THR A 296 -20.36 1.50 -5.55
C THR A 296 -20.96 0.15 -5.18
N GLY A 297 -22.29 0.07 -5.00
CA GLY A 297 -22.95 -1.15 -4.56
C GLY A 297 -22.73 -1.46 -3.07
N GLY A 298 -22.39 -0.42 -2.30
CA GLY A 298 -22.00 -0.55 -0.90
C GLY A 298 -23.13 -0.83 0.06
N ALA A 299 -24.40 -0.72 -0.34
CA ALA A 299 -25.53 -1.18 0.49
C ALA A 299 -25.87 -2.66 0.23
N GLY A 300 -25.22 -3.30 -0.75
CA GLY A 300 -25.30 -4.75 -0.99
C GLY A 300 -24.47 -5.58 -0.01
N PHE A 301 -24.44 -6.90 -0.22
CA PHE A 301 -23.77 -7.85 0.67
C PHE A 301 -22.26 -7.58 0.81
N ILE A 302 -21.44 -7.89 -0.21
CA ILE A 302 -19.97 -7.76 -0.10
C ILE A 302 -19.54 -6.30 0.08
N GLY A 303 -20.16 -5.39 -0.67
CA GLY A 303 -19.81 -3.97 -0.67
C GLY A 303 -19.96 -3.32 0.70
N SER A 304 -20.99 -3.68 1.48
CA SER A 304 -21.20 -3.13 2.82
C SER A 304 -20.16 -3.59 3.84
N HIS A 305 -19.77 -4.87 3.79
CA HIS A 305 -18.69 -5.41 4.62
C HIS A 305 -17.36 -4.69 4.33
N VAL A 306 -17.04 -4.47 3.05
CA VAL A 306 -15.84 -3.72 2.65
C VAL A 306 -15.94 -2.26 3.11
N ALA A 307 -17.08 -1.59 2.90
CA ALA A 307 -17.27 -0.21 3.32
C ALA A 307 -17.08 -0.06 4.85
N ASN A 308 -17.75 -0.89 5.64
CA ASN A 308 -17.65 -0.86 7.10
C ASN A 308 -16.24 -1.14 7.58
N TYR A 309 -15.56 -2.12 6.97
CA TYR A 309 -14.18 -2.45 7.29
C TYR A 309 -13.25 -1.27 7.01
N LEU A 310 -13.35 -0.64 5.83
CA LEU A 310 -12.49 0.49 5.45
C LEU A 310 -12.74 1.71 6.36
N VAL A 311 -14.00 2.03 6.65
CA VAL A 311 -14.38 3.17 7.48
C VAL A 311 -13.87 3.00 8.93
N GLU A 312 -13.98 1.80 9.50
CA GLU A 312 -13.50 1.51 10.85
C GLU A 312 -11.96 1.45 10.92
N ARG A 313 -11.34 0.77 9.95
CA ARG A 313 -9.89 0.51 9.96
C ARG A 313 -9.07 1.73 9.57
N TYR A 314 -9.54 2.52 8.61
CA TYR A 314 -8.78 3.64 8.04
C TYR A 314 -9.52 4.96 8.27
N ARG A 315 -9.33 5.56 9.45
CA ARG A 315 -10.01 6.83 9.83
C ARG A 315 -9.73 8.02 8.91
N TYR A 316 -8.64 7.95 8.14
CA TYR A 316 -8.27 8.98 7.16
C TYR A 316 -8.81 8.71 5.77
N TYR A 317 -9.46 7.56 5.54
CA TYR A 317 -10.13 7.28 4.28
C TYR A 317 -11.50 7.90 4.32
N ASN A 318 -11.83 8.69 3.31
CA ASN A 318 -13.19 9.15 3.09
C ASN A 318 -13.88 8.14 2.18
N VAL A 319 -14.78 7.34 2.74
CA VAL A 319 -15.51 6.31 1.99
C VAL A 319 -16.87 6.85 1.59
N VAL A 320 -17.03 7.08 0.29
CA VAL A 320 -18.28 7.53 -0.33
C VAL A 320 -18.96 6.32 -0.96
N VAL A 321 -20.03 5.86 -0.33
CA VAL A 321 -20.84 4.76 -0.86
C VAL A 321 -21.89 5.31 -1.81
N VAL A 322 -21.92 4.78 -3.04
CA VAL A 322 -22.99 5.00 -4.01
C VAL A 322 -23.78 3.73 -4.22
N ASP A 323 -25.10 3.79 -4.04
CA ASP A 323 -25.97 2.66 -4.29
C ASP A 323 -27.31 3.10 -4.88
N LYS A 324 -27.84 2.32 -5.84
CA LYS A 324 -29.16 2.57 -6.45
C LYS A 324 -30.30 2.14 -5.52
N MET A 325 -30.01 1.36 -4.49
CA MET A 325 -30.97 0.75 -3.57
C MET A 325 -31.95 -0.17 -4.30
N THR A 326 -31.42 -1.12 -5.07
CA THR A 326 -32.21 -2.17 -5.72
C THR A 326 -32.58 -3.28 -4.73
N TYR A 327 -33.23 -4.35 -5.19
CA TYR A 327 -33.87 -5.37 -4.33
C TYR A 327 -32.94 -6.00 -3.28
N CYS A 328 -31.64 -6.16 -3.58
CA CYS A 328 -30.67 -6.79 -2.68
C CYS A 328 -29.88 -5.81 -1.79
N ALA A 329 -30.19 -4.51 -1.86
CA ALA A 329 -29.53 -3.47 -1.08
C ALA A 329 -30.32 -3.16 0.21
N ASN A 330 -29.61 -2.95 1.31
CA ASN A 330 -30.21 -2.58 2.60
C ASN A 330 -29.29 -1.62 3.35
N GLU A 331 -29.78 -0.42 3.67
CA GLU A 331 -29.00 0.59 4.40
C GLU A 331 -28.58 0.10 5.79
N LYS A 332 -29.34 -0.81 6.42
CA LYS A 332 -28.98 -1.44 7.71
C LYS A 332 -27.62 -2.14 7.64
N ASN A 333 -27.19 -2.56 6.44
CA ASN A 333 -25.87 -3.16 6.24
C ASN A 333 -24.73 -2.17 6.53
N LEU A 334 -25.00 -0.86 6.48
CA LEU A 334 -24.02 0.23 6.66
C LEU A 334 -24.12 0.89 8.05
N ASP A 335 -24.92 0.34 8.97
CA ASP A 335 -25.14 0.93 10.30
C ASP A 335 -23.84 1.12 11.08
N ALA A 336 -22.85 0.23 10.91
CA ALA A 336 -21.53 0.34 11.54
C ALA A 336 -20.72 1.56 11.06
N SER A 337 -21.03 2.09 9.87
CA SER A 337 -20.38 3.29 9.31
C SER A 337 -21.21 4.56 9.50
N LYS A 338 -22.52 4.41 9.72
CA LYS A 338 -23.46 5.53 9.81
C LYS A 338 -23.07 6.49 10.94
N GLY A 339 -22.97 7.78 10.61
CA GLY A 339 -22.61 8.84 11.56
C GLY A 339 -21.11 9.05 11.78
N LYS A 340 -20.23 8.25 11.16
CA LYS A 340 -18.79 8.53 11.18
C LYS A 340 -18.44 9.66 10.22
N SER A 341 -17.49 10.50 10.62
CA SER A 341 -17.08 11.69 9.86
C SER A 341 -16.41 11.37 8.52
N ASN A 342 -15.93 10.15 8.34
CA ASN A 342 -15.21 9.67 7.17
C ASN A 342 -16.06 8.75 6.28
N PHE A 343 -17.38 8.80 6.43
CA PHE A 343 -18.35 8.00 5.67
C PHE A 343 -19.46 8.88 5.11
N VAL A 344 -19.80 8.64 3.84
CA VAL A 344 -20.93 9.29 3.16
C VAL A 344 -21.70 8.24 2.38
N PHE A 345 -23.04 8.28 2.46
CA PHE A 345 -23.92 7.46 1.63
C PHE A 345 -24.69 8.34 0.65
N ILE A 346 -24.71 7.94 -0.62
CA ILE A 346 -25.39 8.65 -1.71
C ILE A 346 -26.24 7.65 -2.50
N LYS A 347 -27.54 7.89 -2.53
CA LYS A 347 -28.46 7.12 -3.37
C LYS A 347 -28.38 7.63 -4.81
N ALA A 348 -27.77 6.87 -5.71
CA ALA A 348 -27.63 7.22 -7.12
C ALA A 348 -27.41 5.98 -8.00
N ASP A 349 -27.69 6.10 -9.30
CA ASP A 349 -27.39 5.07 -10.30
C ASP A 349 -26.01 5.33 -10.91
N VAL A 350 -25.16 4.30 -10.95
CA VAL A 350 -23.82 4.39 -11.55
C VAL A 350 -23.86 4.60 -13.06
N SER A 351 -25.00 4.35 -13.73
CA SER A 351 -25.16 4.68 -15.15
C SER A 351 -25.41 6.17 -15.40
N ASP A 352 -25.78 6.96 -14.38
CA ASP A 352 -25.99 8.41 -14.50
C ASP A 352 -24.64 9.15 -14.50
N ILE A 353 -24.16 9.47 -15.70
CA ILE A 353 -22.84 10.09 -15.88
C ILE A 353 -22.72 11.47 -15.24
N GLU A 354 -23.76 12.29 -15.28
CA GLU A 354 -23.70 13.64 -14.72
C GLU A 354 -23.68 13.57 -13.20
N LYS A 355 -24.49 12.67 -12.61
CA LYS A 355 -24.42 12.45 -11.17
C LYS A 355 -23.08 11.86 -10.73
N MET A 356 -22.50 10.94 -11.50
CA MET A 356 -21.18 10.39 -11.18
C MET A 356 -20.09 11.47 -11.27
N LYS A 357 -20.10 12.33 -12.28
CA LYS A 357 -19.17 13.47 -12.36
C LYS A 357 -19.27 14.40 -11.15
N GLU A 358 -20.50 14.77 -10.76
CA GLU A 358 -20.76 15.59 -9.56
C GLU A 358 -20.14 14.97 -8.31
N ILE A 359 -20.30 13.65 -8.12
CA ILE A 359 -19.76 12.94 -6.96
C ILE A 359 -18.23 12.89 -7.01
N PHE A 360 -17.63 12.59 -8.16
CA PHE A 360 -16.18 12.57 -8.33
C PHE A 360 -15.57 13.94 -7.98
N GLU A 361 -16.18 15.02 -8.45
CA GLU A 361 -15.72 16.38 -8.19
C GLU A 361 -15.95 16.79 -6.73
N THR A 362 -17.15 16.60 -6.19
CA THR A 362 -17.51 17.04 -4.82
C THR A 362 -16.64 16.38 -3.76
N TYR A 363 -16.41 15.08 -3.90
CA TYR A 363 -15.68 14.30 -2.89
C TYR A 363 -14.21 14.07 -3.26
N GLN A 364 -13.75 14.64 -4.38
CA GLN A 364 -12.38 14.54 -4.88
C GLN A 364 -11.93 13.08 -4.95
N ILE A 365 -12.74 12.24 -5.60
CA ILE A 365 -12.55 10.79 -5.65
C ILE A 365 -11.24 10.46 -6.36
N ASP A 366 -10.37 9.74 -5.66
CA ASP A 366 -9.06 9.30 -6.18
C ASP A 366 -8.97 7.78 -6.36
N THR A 367 -9.94 7.03 -5.82
CA THR A 367 -9.95 5.57 -5.83
C THR A 367 -11.38 5.08 -6.03
N VAL A 368 -11.59 4.12 -6.92
CA VAL A 368 -12.89 3.50 -7.15
C VAL A 368 -12.81 2.02 -6.80
N MET A 369 -13.73 1.54 -5.96
CA MET A 369 -13.98 0.12 -5.74
C MET A 369 -15.39 -0.22 -6.22
N HIS A 370 -15.48 -0.85 -7.39
CA HIS A 370 -16.74 -1.02 -8.12
C HIS A 370 -17.38 -2.40 -7.83
N PHE A 371 -18.31 -2.45 -6.87
CA PHE A 371 -19.10 -3.66 -6.55
C PHE A 371 -20.52 -3.65 -7.14
N ALA A 372 -21.03 -2.48 -7.54
CA ALA A 372 -22.39 -2.35 -8.07
C ALA A 372 -22.59 -3.26 -9.29
N ALA A 373 -23.57 -4.15 -9.20
CA ALA A 373 -23.99 -5.03 -10.27
C ALA A 373 -25.38 -5.60 -9.97
N GLU A 374 -26.12 -5.93 -11.02
CA GLU A 374 -27.20 -6.91 -10.95
C GLU A 374 -26.61 -8.33 -10.97
N THR A 375 -26.99 -9.18 -10.01
CA THR A 375 -26.28 -10.44 -9.71
C THR A 375 -27.14 -11.70 -9.59
N LEU A 376 -28.47 -11.62 -9.67
CA LEU A 376 -29.30 -12.83 -9.61
C LEU A 376 -29.38 -13.48 -10.99
N VAL A 377 -28.59 -14.54 -11.19
CA VAL A 377 -28.49 -15.27 -12.47
C VAL A 377 -29.87 -15.64 -13.04
N ASP A 378 -30.82 -16.06 -12.20
CA ASP A 378 -32.19 -16.39 -12.62
C ASP A 378 -32.92 -15.22 -13.29
N ASN A 379 -32.80 -14.01 -12.73
CA ASN A 379 -33.40 -12.81 -13.32
C ASN A 379 -32.75 -12.43 -14.65
N SER A 380 -31.48 -12.80 -14.87
CA SER A 380 -30.74 -12.42 -16.08
C SER A 380 -31.31 -13.05 -17.36
N PHE A 381 -32.00 -14.19 -17.26
CA PHE A 381 -32.66 -14.83 -18.41
C PHE A 381 -33.92 -14.09 -18.87
N SER A 382 -34.60 -13.37 -17.98
CA SER A 382 -35.84 -12.64 -18.28
C SER A 382 -35.65 -11.12 -18.40
N LYS A 383 -34.61 -10.57 -17.74
CA LYS A 383 -34.32 -9.14 -17.65
C LYS A 383 -32.88 -8.81 -18.07
N SER A 384 -32.35 -9.47 -19.10
CA SER A 384 -30.96 -9.32 -19.55
C SER A 384 -30.53 -7.87 -19.85
N ASN A 385 -31.46 -7.00 -20.27
CA ASN A 385 -31.20 -5.57 -20.49
C ASN A 385 -30.81 -4.83 -19.20
N ASP A 386 -31.43 -5.17 -18.06
CA ASP A 386 -31.11 -4.54 -16.76
C ASP A 386 -29.67 -4.86 -16.35
N PHE A 387 -29.21 -6.09 -16.63
CA PHE A 387 -27.83 -6.51 -16.41
C PHE A 387 -26.85 -5.78 -17.31
N THR A 388 -27.20 -5.56 -18.58
CA THR A 388 -26.36 -4.79 -19.50
C THR A 388 -26.25 -3.33 -19.04
N ASN A 389 -27.36 -2.70 -18.67
CA ASN A 389 -27.40 -1.32 -18.21
C ASN A 389 -26.59 -1.15 -16.90
N SER A 390 -26.78 -2.02 -15.91
CA SER A 390 -26.07 -1.90 -14.64
C SER A 390 -24.60 -2.30 -14.77
N ASN A 391 -24.33 -3.50 -15.31
CA ASN A 391 -22.99 -4.09 -15.24
C ASN A 391 -22.07 -3.55 -16.34
N VAL A 392 -22.57 -3.28 -17.54
CA VAL A 392 -21.74 -2.82 -18.67
C VAL A 392 -21.74 -1.30 -18.75
N ILE A 393 -22.92 -0.68 -18.87
CA ILE A 393 -23.02 0.78 -19.02
C ILE A 393 -22.57 1.48 -17.73
N GLY A 394 -22.99 0.99 -16.55
CA GLY A 394 -22.51 1.51 -15.26
C GLY A 394 -20.99 1.46 -15.10
N THR A 395 -20.36 0.33 -15.45
CA THR A 395 -18.88 0.24 -15.45
C THR A 395 -18.26 1.23 -16.44
N HIS A 396 -18.82 1.36 -17.64
CA HIS A 396 -18.29 2.29 -18.65
C HIS A 396 -18.36 3.76 -18.19
N THR A 397 -19.48 4.16 -17.57
CA THR A 397 -19.65 5.50 -16.99
C THR A 397 -18.58 5.78 -15.92
N LEU A 398 -18.34 4.83 -15.01
CA LEU A 398 -17.33 4.99 -13.97
C LEU A 398 -15.90 5.00 -14.54
N LEU A 399 -15.61 4.21 -15.56
CA LEU A 399 -14.32 4.24 -16.27
C LEU A 399 -14.08 5.58 -16.97
N HIS A 400 -15.13 6.17 -17.56
CA HIS A 400 -15.07 7.51 -18.13
C HIS A 400 -14.73 8.56 -17.07
N CYS A 401 -15.41 8.53 -15.92
CA CYS A 401 -15.13 9.44 -14.80
C CYS A 401 -13.71 9.20 -14.25
N ALA A 402 -13.32 7.95 -14.03
CA ALA A 402 -12.00 7.56 -13.54
C ALA A 402 -10.86 8.12 -14.42
N LYS A 403 -11.03 8.04 -15.75
CA LYS A 403 -10.10 8.65 -16.71
C LYS A 403 -10.10 10.17 -16.62
N PHE A 404 -11.28 10.79 -16.60
CA PHE A 404 -11.44 12.24 -16.63
C PHE A 404 -10.84 12.92 -15.38
N PHE A 405 -11.10 12.36 -14.20
CA PHE A 405 -10.63 12.89 -12.91
C PHE A 405 -9.25 12.36 -12.48
N GLY A 406 -8.67 11.40 -13.21
CA GLY A 406 -7.32 10.91 -12.95
C GLY A 406 -7.19 10.13 -11.64
N VAL A 407 -8.00 9.09 -11.45
CA VAL A 407 -7.92 8.24 -10.25
C VAL A 407 -6.59 7.50 -10.16
N ASN A 408 -6.13 7.23 -8.93
CA ASN A 408 -4.94 6.45 -8.61
C ASN A 408 -5.19 4.94 -8.74
N LEU A 409 -6.44 4.49 -8.57
CA LEU A 409 -6.82 3.09 -8.71
C LEU A 409 -8.31 2.92 -9.04
N PHE A 410 -8.60 2.05 -10.00
CA PHE A 410 -9.93 1.51 -10.29
C PHE A 410 -9.95 0.00 -10.06
N LEU A 411 -10.46 -0.44 -8.91
CA LEU A 411 -10.62 -1.84 -8.57
C LEU A 411 -12.00 -2.33 -9.02
N HIS A 412 -12.02 -3.17 -10.06
CA HIS A 412 -13.23 -3.79 -10.58
C HIS A 412 -13.47 -5.17 -9.94
N VAL A 413 -14.66 -5.36 -9.36
CA VAL A 413 -15.03 -6.62 -8.73
C VAL A 413 -15.84 -7.47 -9.69
N SER A 414 -15.29 -8.60 -10.10
CA SER A 414 -15.88 -9.58 -11.00
C SER A 414 -16.04 -10.94 -10.32
N THR A 415 -16.37 -11.97 -11.09
CA THR A 415 -16.77 -13.30 -10.61
C THR A 415 -15.98 -14.39 -11.33
N ASP A 416 -15.86 -15.58 -10.73
CA ASP A 416 -15.30 -16.76 -11.40
C ASP A 416 -16.20 -17.31 -12.52
N GLU A 417 -17.50 -16.99 -12.53
CA GLU A 417 -18.44 -17.40 -13.60
C GLU A 417 -18.03 -16.89 -15.00
N VAL A 418 -17.18 -15.86 -15.08
CA VAL A 418 -16.66 -15.35 -16.36
C VAL A 418 -15.78 -16.38 -17.09
N TYR A 419 -15.21 -17.34 -16.36
CA TYR A 419 -14.46 -18.45 -16.95
C TYR A 419 -15.38 -19.54 -17.51
N GLY A 420 -16.67 -19.54 -17.18
CA GLY A 420 -17.58 -20.64 -17.49
C GLY A 420 -17.21 -21.94 -16.76
N GLU A 421 -17.81 -23.02 -17.22
CA GLU A 421 -17.75 -24.33 -16.57
C GLU A 421 -16.36 -24.99 -16.62
N ALA A 422 -15.96 -25.64 -15.53
CA ALA A 422 -14.68 -26.34 -15.38
C ALA A 422 -14.86 -27.87 -15.24
N LEU A 423 -15.43 -28.52 -16.28
CA LEU A 423 -15.64 -29.98 -16.30
C LEU A 423 -14.34 -30.80 -16.30
N ASP A 424 -13.25 -30.21 -16.81
CA ASP A 424 -11.92 -30.82 -16.82
C ASP A 424 -11.26 -30.86 -15.43
N GLY A 425 -11.85 -30.19 -14.44
CA GLY A 425 -11.32 -30.05 -13.09
C GLY A 425 -10.02 -29.23 -13.02
N ILE A 426 -9.63 -28.55 -14.09
CA ILE A 426 -8.39 -27.76 -14.15
C ILE A 426 -8.67 -26.37 -13.58
N PRO A 427 -8.01 -25.97 -12.47
CA PRO A 427 -8.17 -24.64 -11.89
C PRO A 427 -7.85 -23.54 -12.90
N ARG A 428 -8.81 -22.63 -13.11
CA ARG A 428 -8.68 -21.51 -14.06
C ARG A 428 -7.77 -20.43 -13.47
N LYS A 429 -6.68 -20.13 -14.17
CA LYS A 429 -5.77 -19.02 -13.88
C LYS A 429 -6.31 -17.72 -14.46
N GLU A 430 -5.77 -16.59 -14.04
CA GLU A 430 -6.22 -15.26 -14.49
C GLU A 430 -6.07 -15.03 -16.01
N THR A 431 -5.17 -15.79 -16.65
CA THR A 431 -4.93 -15.79 -18.10
C THR A 431 -5.88 -16.68 -18.89
N ALA A 432 -6.77 -17.42 -18.23
CA ALA A 432 -7.75 -18.27 -18.92
C ALA A 432 -8.72 -17.44 -19.76
N THR A 433 -9.13 -18.01 -20.89
CA THR A 433 -10.13 -17.39 -21.77
C THR A 433 -11.45 -17.22 -21.03
N LEU A 434 -12.12 -16.08 -21.25
CA LEU A 434 -13.45 -15.85 -20.72
C LEU A 434 -14.48 -16.57 -21.60
N THR A 435 -15.21 -17.51 -21.02
CA THR A 435 -16.27 -18.28 -21.68
C THR A 435 -17.55 -18.27 -20.85
N PRO A 436 -18.15 -17.08 -20.63
CA PRO A 436 -19.35 -16.96 -19.82
C PRO A 436 -20.53 -17.72 -20.44
N THR A 437 -21.36 -18.34 -19.60
CA THR A 437 -22.42 -19.27 -20.03
C THR A 437 -23.83 -18.76 -19.78
N ASN A 438 -23.97 -17.60 -19.12
CA ASN A 438 -25.27 -17.00 -18.80
C ASN A 438 -25.23 -15.47 -18.98
N PRO A 439 -26.39 -14.78 -19.11
CA PRO A 439 -26.40 -13.33 -19.37
C PRO A 439 -25.73 -12.50 -18.27
N TYR A 440 -25.79 -12.93 -17.00
CA TYR A 440 -25.06 -12.27 -15.91
C TYR A 440 -23.55 -12.37 -16.11
N SER A 441 -22.98 -13.58 -16.24
CA SER A 441 -21.54 -13.78 -16.44
C SER A 441 -21.06 -13.12 -17.73
N ALA A 442 -21.88 -13.11 -18.79
CA ALA A 442 -21.58 -12.41 -20.03
C ALA A 442 -21.46 -10.89 -19.83
N SER A 443 -22.38 -10.28 -19.08
CA SER A 443 -22.32 -8.85 -18.76
C SER A 443 -21.08 -8.49 -17.91
N LYS A 444 -20.66 -9.37 -16.99
CA LYS A 444 -19.45 -9.19 -16.18
C LYS A 444 -18.19 -9.34 -17.03
N ALA A 445 -18.12 -10.33 -17.92
CA ALA A 445 -17.01 -10.48 -18.86
C ALA A 445 -16.91 -9.27 -19.81
N ALA A 446 -18.04 -8.76 -20.32
CA ALA A 446 -18.07 -7.56 -21.16
C ALA A 446 -17.54 -6.32 -20.40
N ALA A 447 -17.92 -6.15 -19.13
CA ALA A 447 -17.39 -5.08 -18.28
C ALA A 447 -15.87 -5.21 -18.10
N GLU A 448 -15.34 -6.42 -17.88
CA GLU A 448 -13.89 -6.64 -17.79
C GLU A 448 -13.16 -6.23 -19.07
N MET A 449 -13.71 -6.53 -20.25
CA MET A 449 -13.11 -6.14 -21.53
C MET A 449 -13.00 -4.61 -21.65
N LEU A 450 -13.99 -3.86 -21.15
CA LEU A 450 -13.94 -2.40 -21.07
C LEU A 450 -12.87 -1.91 -20.08
N VAL A 451 -12.81 -2.49 -18.89
CA VAL A 451 -11.80 -2.13 -17.88
C VAL A 451 -10.38 -2.35 -18.42
N GLN A 452 -10.13 -3.49 -19.08
CA GLN A 452 -8.84 -3.81 -19.68
C GLN A 452 -8.49 -2.85 -20.83
N SER A 453 -9.46 -2.50 -21.68
CA SER A 453 -9.24 -1.60 -22.80
C SER A 453 -8.92 -0.18 -22.34
N TYR A 454 -9.52 0.28 -21.24
CA TYR A 454 -9.22 1.57 -20.63
C TYR A 454 -7.81 1.63 -20.04
N HIS A 455 -7.35 0.53 -19.44
CA HIS A 455 -5.96 0.44 -18.99
C HIS A 455 -4.98 0.54 -20.16
N HIS A 456 -5.18 -0.25 -21.21
CA HIS A 456 -4.25 -0.26 -22.35
C HIS A 456 -4.29 1.03 -23.17
N SER A 457 -5.49 1.57 -23.40
CA SER A 457 -5.67 2.71 -24.31
C SER A 457 -5.46 4.05 -23.62
N PHE A 458 -5.80 4.15 -22.33
CA PHE A 458 -5.85 5.41 -21.61
C PHE A 458 -5.01 5.40 -20.32
N HIS A 459 -4.28 4.31 -20.04
CA HIS A 459 -3.40 4.18 -18.87
C HIS A 459 -4.13 4.37 -17.53
N VAL A 460 -5.45 4.15 -17.51
CA VAL A 460 -6.21 4.15 -16.25
C VAL A 460 -5.64 3.04 -15.35
N PRO A 461 -5.29 3.33 -14.10
CA PRO A 461 -4.71 2.32 -13.22
C PRO A 461 -5.80 1.37 -12.72
N VAL A 462 -5.94 0.20 -13.36
CA VAL A 462 -7.00 -0.76 -13.03
C VAL A 462 -6.46 -1.99 -12.31
N ILE A 463 -7.29 -2.59 -11.47
CA ILE A 463 -7.13 -3.97 -10.97
C ILE A 463 -8.47 -4.68 -11.15
N ILE A 464 -8.45 -5.92 -11.63
CA ILE A 464 -9.64 -6.76 -11.72
C ILE A 464 -9.53 -7.88 -10.70
N THR A 465 -10.63 -8.19 -10.02
CA THR A 465 -10.72 -9.33 -9.11
C THR A 465 -11.80 -10.28 -9.57
N ARG A 466 -11.58 -11.59 -9.40
CA ARG A 466 -12.57 -12.63 -9.71
C ARG A 466 -12.66 -13.55 -8.50
N SER A 467 -13.76 -13.50 -7.77
CA SER A 467 -13.91 -14.27 -6.53
C SER A 467 -14.77 -15.52 -6.72
N ASN A 468 -14.56 -16.53 -5.88
CA ASN A 468 -15.54 -17.60 -5.67
C ASN A 468 -16.86 -17.09 -5.06
N ASN A 469 -17.82 -17.99 -4.85
CA ASN A 469 -19.06 -17.69 -4.13
C ASN A 469 -18.78 -17.22 -2.71
N VAL A 470 -19.05 -15.95 -2.45
CA VAL A 470 -18.92 -15.38 -1.11
C VAL A 470 -20.17 -15.69 -0.29
N TYR A 471 -20.00 -16.02 1.00
CA TYR A 471 -21.10 -16.24 1.95
C TYR A 471 -20.80 -15.61 3.31
N GLY A 472 -21.85 -15.32 4.07
CA GLY A 472 -21.71 -14.70 5.40
C GLY A 472 -22.95 -13.93 5.86
N PRO A 473 -22.83 -13.22 7.00
CA PRO A 473 -23.82 -12.26 7.48
C PRO A 473 -24.28 -11.25 6.42
N CYS A 474 -25.53 -10.79 6.50
CA CYS A 474 -26.08 -9.79 5.58
C CYS A 474 -26.18 -10.23 4.10
N GLN A 475 -26.14 -11.53 3.79
CA GLN A 475 -26.40 -12.01 2.43
C GLN A 475 -27.92 -12.07 2.16
N TYR A 476 -28.36 -11.60 1.00
CA TYR A 476 -29.79 -11.52 0.65
C TYR A 476 -30.47 -12.91 0.63
N PRO A 477 -31.72 -13.06 1.10
CA PRO A 477 -32.39 -14.34 1.38
C PRO A 477 -32.86 -15.13 0.14
N GLU A 478 -32.21 -14.92 -1.01
CA GLU A 478 -32.41 -15.69 -2.26
C GLU A 478 -31.16 -16.52 -2.62
N LYS A 479 -30.04 -16.26 -1.95
CA LYS A 479 -28.81 -17.05 -2.14
C LYS A 479 -28.91 -18.37 -1.36
N VAL A 480 -28.17 -19.38 -1.81
CA VAL A 480 -28.32 -20.79 -1.36
C VAL A 480 -28.22 -20.98 0.16
N ILE A 481 -27.21 -20.41 0.81
CA ILE A 481 -27.04 -20.56 2.27
C ILE A 481 -28.14 -19.80 3.03
N PRO A 482 -28.40 -18.50 2.76
CA PRO A 482 -29.47 -17.76 3.41
C PRO A 482 -30.86 -18.36 3.23
N VAL A 483 -31.22 -18.80 2.03
CA VAL A 483 -32.56 -19.37 1.76
C VAL A 483 -32.74 -20.67 2.55
N PHE A 484 -31.71 -21.52 2.64
CA PHE A 484 -31.76 -22.73 3.46
C PHE A 484 -31.83 -22.41 4.94
N LEU A 485 -31.01 -21.49 5.44
CA LEU A 485 -31.05 -21.10 6.85
C LEU A 485 -32.42 -20.59 7.25
N LEU A 486 -33.01 -19.68 6.47
CA LEU A 486 -34.32 -19.13 6.77
C LEU A 486 -35.43 -20.17 6.62
N SER A 487 -35.40 -21.03 5.60
CA SER A 487 -36.34 -22.14 5.49
C SER A 487 -36.26 -23.06 6.71
N ILE A 488 -35.07 -23.46 7.13
CA ILE A 488 -34.88 -24.33 8.30
C ILE A 488 -35.35 -23.63 9.58
N ILE A 489 -34.98 -22.37 9.79
CA ILE A 489 -35.37 -21.59 10.98
C ILE A 489 -36.90 -21.44 11.06
N GLU A 490 -37.56 -21.17 9.93
CA GLU A 490 -39.01 -20.97 9.82
C GLU A 490 -39.82 -22.27 9.62
N ASP A 491 -39.18 -23.44 9.73
CA ASP A 491 -39.80 -24.75 9.54
C ASP A 491 -40.49 -24.93 8.16
N LYS A 492 -39.89 -24.33 7.13
CA LYS A 492 -40.28 -24.44 5.72
C LYS A 492 -39.37 -25.41 4.98
N VAL A 493 -39.84 -25.82 3.80
CA VAL A 493 -39.08 -26.70 2.90
C VAL A 493 -37.92 -25.92 2.24
N CYS A 494 -36.76 -26.55 2.14
CA CYS A 494 -35.62 -26.00 1.39
C CYS A 494 -35.73 -26.34 -0.11
N PRO A 495 -35.81 -25.35 -1.01
CA PRO A 495 -35.90 -25.61 -2.45
C PRO A 495 -34.53 -25.94 -3.05
N ILE A 496 -34.40 -27.10 -3.70
CA ILE A 496 -33.18 -27.52 -4.40
C ILE A 496 -33.43 -27.53 -5.92
N TYR A 497 -32.73 -26.67 -6.66
CA TYR A 497 -32.77 -26.66 -8.11
C TYR A 497 -32.18 -27.95 -8.70
N GLY A 498 -32.91 -28.58 -9.61
CA GLY A 498 -32.49 -29.84 -10.24
C GLY A 498 -32.23 -30.91 -9.19
N HIS A 499 -31.10 -31.61 -9.31
CA HIS A 499 -30.68 -32.64 -8.33
C HIS A 499 -29.74 -32.11 -7.22
N GLY A 500 -29.40 -30.81 -7.23
CA GLY A 500 -28.52 -30.22 -6.23
C GLY A 500 -27.06 -30.70 -6.26
N GLN A 501 -26.61 -31.24 -7.40
CA GLN A 501 -25.27 -31.78 -7.61
C GLN A 501 -24.24 -30.71 -7.98
N ASN A 502 -24.67 -29.48 -8.27
CA ASN A 502 -23.78 -28.38 -8.62
C ASN A 502 -22.87 -28.05 -7.44
N GLU A 503 -21.57 -28.01 -7.71
CA GLU A 503 -20.49 -27.81 -6.75
C GLU A 503 -19.92 -26.40 -6.89
N ARG A 504 -19.68 -25.77 -5.74
CA ARG A 504 -19.11 -24.42 -5.65
C ARG A 504 -18.11 -24.33 -4.52
N ASN A 505 -17.11 -23.49 -4.70
CA ASN A 505 -16.19 -23.09 -3.64
C ASN A 505 -16.80 -21.93 -2.85
N PHE A 506 -16.80 -22.03 -1.51
CA PHE A 506 -17.41 -21.04 -0.64
C PHE A 506 -16.38 -20.26 0.16
N LEU A 507 -16.20 -18.98 -0.18
CA LEU A 507 -15.31 -18.03 0.48
C LEU A 507 -16.07 -17.24 1.55
N TYR A 508 -15.56 -17.21 2.78
CA TYR A 508 -16.18 -16.42 3.85
C TYR A 508 -15.98 -14.92 3.59
N VAL A 509 -16.99 -14.11 3.92
CA VAL A 509 -17.01 -12.67 3.57
C VAL A 509 -15.86 -11.88 4.17
N ASP A 510 -15.45 -12.16 5.41
CA ASP A 510 -14.33 -11.44 6.03
C ASP A 510 -13.00 -11.73 5.32
N ASP A 511 -12.79 -12.98 4.87
CA ASP A 511 -11.60 -13.34 4.08
C ASP A 511 -11.60 -12.63 2.71
N ALA A 512 -12.79 -12.45 2.11
CA ALA A 512 -12.94 -11.66 0.88
C ALA A 512 -12.62 -10.17 1.12
N VAL A 513 -13.10 -9.60 2.22
CA VAL A 513 -12.81 -8.21 2.63
C VAL A 513 -11.30 -8.00 2.79
N GLU A 514 -10.61 -8.93 3.48
CA GLU A 514 -9.15 -8.87 3.61
C GLU A 514 -8.42 -8.96 2.26
N ALA A 515 -8.96 -9.71 1.29
CA ALA A 515 -8.40 -9.76 -0.06
C ALA A 515 -8.53 -8.41 -0.77
N PHE A 516 -9.70 -7.77 -0.71
CA PHE A 516 -9.93 -6.45 -1.29
C PHE A 516 -9.05 -5.38 -0.64
N ASP A 517 -8.92 -5.41 0.69
CA ASP A 517 -8.02 -4.55 1.44
C ASP A 517 -6.56 -4.73 0.99
N LEU A 518 -6.09 -5.98 0.88
CA LEU A 518 -4.74 -6.24 0.41
C LEU A 518 -4.50 -5.70 -1.00
N LEU A 519 -5.45 -5.93 -1.91
CA LEU A 519 -5.33 -5.51 -3.31
C LEU A 519 -5.42 -3.99 -3.49
N LEU A 520 -6.22 -3.30 -2.68
CA LEU A 520 -6.26 -1.84 -2.60
C LEU A 520 -4.87 -1.23 -2.29
N HIS A 521 -4.06 -1.92 -1.48
CA HIS A 521 -2.79 -1.40 -0.98
C HIS A 521 -1.55 -1.95 -1.70
N LYS A 522 -1.58 -3.22 -2.08
CA LYS A 522 -0.41 -3.97 -2.60
C LYS A 522 -0.66 -4.59 -3.96
N GLY A 523 -1.87 -4.48 -4.50
CA GLY A 523 -2.18 -4.97 -5.83
C GLY A 523 -1.38 -4.21 -6.88
N THR A 524 -0.77 -4.93 -7.81
CA THR A 524 -0.11 -4.32 -8.97
C THR A 524 -1.14 -3.89 -10.00
N VAL A 525 -1.08 -2.63 -10.44
CA VAL A 525 -1.91 -2.08 -11.52
C VAL A 525 -1.75 -2.88 -12.83
N GLY A 526 -2.84 -3.03 -13.57
CA GLY A 526 -2.92 -3.78 -14.82
C GLY A 526 -3.15 -5.29 -14.63
N ASN A 527 -3.08 -5.79 -13.39
CA ASN A 527 -3.25 -7.20 -13.09
C ASN A 527 -4.69 -7.58 -12.74
N ILE A 528 -5.01 -8.83 -13.06
CA ILE A 528 -6.17 -9.56 -12.57
C ILE A 528 -5.71 -10.46 -11.39
N TYR A 529 -6.58 -10.67 -10.39
CA TYR A 529 -6.38 -11.58 -9.27
C TYR A 529 -7.60 -12.45 -9.01
N ASN A 530 -7.39 -13.77 -8.95
CA ASN A 530 -8.39 -14.70 -8.44
C ASN A 530 -8.40 -14.70 -6.91
N ILE A 531 -9.59 -14.58 -6.31
CA ILE A 531 -9.81 -14.64 -4.85
C ILE A 531 -10.61 -15.91 -4.55
N GLY A 532 -9.91 -16.98 -4.17
CA GLY A 532 -10.53 -18.29 -4.06
C GLY A 532 -10.00 -19.15 -2.93
N VAL A 533 -10.80 -20.17 -2.59
CA VAL A 533 -10.52 -21.19 -1.58
C VAL A 533 -10.76 -22.57 -2.16
N ASN A 534 -10.14 -23.59 -1.56
CA ASN A 534 -10.38 -24.98 -1.91
C ASN A 534 -11.40 -25.57 -0.91
N ASN A 535 -12.65 -25.13 -1.03
CA ASN A 535 -13.73 -25.52 -0.12
C ASN A 535 -15.02 -25.80 -0.90
N GLU A 536 -14.98 -26.90 -1.65
CA GLU A 536 -16.02 -27.27 -2.59
C GLU A 536 -17.16 -28.04 -1.93
N HIS A 537 -18.38 -27.56 -2.12
CA HIS A 537 -19.58 -28.20 -1.62
C HIS A 537 -20.69 -28.20 -2.66
N SER A 538 -21.39 -29.33 -2.74
CA SER A 538 -22.64 -29.41 -3.48
C SER A 538 -23.79 -28.73 -2.73
N VAL A 539 -24.78 -28.23 -3.47
CA VAL A 539 -26.00 -27.64 -2.88
C VAL A 539 -26.66 -28.62 -1.89
N MET A 540 -26.73 -29.91 -2.24
CA MET A 540 -27.25 -30.96 -1.37
C MET A 540 -26.43 -31.16 -0.09
N ALA A 541 -25.10 -31.09 -0.18
CA ALA A 541 -24.22 -31.22 1.00
C ALA A 541 -24.44 -30.06 1.98
N ILE A 542 -24.62 -28.84 1.46
CA ILE A 542 -24.93 -27.66 2.28
C ILE A 542 -26.27 -27.85 2.99
N ALA A 543 -27.33 -28.24 2.28
CA ALA A 543 -28.64 -28.46 2.88
C ALA A 543 -28.57 -29.47 4.05
N LYS A 544 -27.91 -30.62 3.85
CA LYS A 544 -27.71 -31.64 4.89
C LYS A 544 -26.91 -31.10 6.09
N LYS A 545 -25.81 -30.37 5.83
CA LYS A 545 -24.96 -29.81 6.88
C LYS A 545 -25.73 -28.79 7.73
N LEU A 546 -26.50 -27.88 7.10
CA LEU A 546 -27.27 -26.85 7.79
C LEU A 546 -28.38 -27.46 8.68
N HIS A 547 -29.10 -28.45 8.17
CA HIS A 547 -30.10 -29.19 8.97
C HIS A 547 -29.46 -29.86 10.19
N GLY A 548 -28.32 -30.54 9.98
CA GLY A 548 -27.58 -31.19 11.07
C GLY A 548 -27.09 -30.20 12.13
N LEU A 549 -26.53 -29.05 11.72
CA LEU A 549 -26.06 -28.01 12.64
C LEU A 549 -27.19 -27.34 13.41
N LEU A 550 -28.38 -27.26 12.84
CA LEU A 550 -29.58 -26.70 13.48
C LEU A 550 -30.41 -27.75 14.24
N GLY A 551 -30.00 -29.02 14.22
CA GLY A 551 -30.72 -30.11 14.89
C GLY A 551 -32.10 -30.40 14.32
N LYS A 552 -32.35 -30.08 13.04
CA LYS A 552 -33.64 -30.29 12.36
C LYS A 552 -33.56 -31.45 11.35
N PRO A 553 -34.63 -32.23 11.15
CA PRO A 553 -34.66 -33.29 10.14
C PRO A 553 -34.57 -32.70 8.74
N LEU A 554 -33.92 -33.40 7.81
CA LEU A 554 -33.77 -32.95 6.43
C LEU A 554 -35.14 -32.73 5.77
N ASN A 555 -35.45 -31.48 5.40
CA ASN A 555 -36.70 -31.09 4.74
C ASN A 555 -36.41 -30.34 3.43
N ILE A 556 -36.46 -31.05 2.31
CA ILE A 556 -36.07 -30.53 0.98
C ILE A 556 -37.11 -30.87 -0.07
N GLU A 557 -37.21 -30.03 -1.10
CA GLU A 557 -38.01 -30.28 -2.30
C GLU A 557 -37.21 -29.94 -3.55
N HIS A 558 -37.28 -30.80 -4.56
CA HIS A 558 -36.63 -30.56 -5.84
C HIS A 558 -37.51 -29.65 -6.72
N VAL A 559 -36.97 -28.50 -7.10
CA VAL A 559 -37.62 -27.54 -8.00
C VAL A 559 -36.97 -27.55 -9.38
N LYS A 560 -37.71 -27.10 -10.40
CA LYS A 560 -37.23 -27.07 -11.79
C LYS A 560 -35.92 -26.29 -11.89
N ASP A 561 -34.91 -26.90 -12.50
CA ASP A 561 -33.60 -26.28 -12.68
C ASP A 561 -33.65 -25.05 -13.62
N ARG A 562 -32.58 -24.26 -13.58
CA ARG A 562 -32.37 -23.13 -14.48
C ARG A 562 -32.28 -23.60 -15.93
N PRO A 563 -32.55 -22.72 -16.91
CA PRO A 563 -32.32 -23.04 -18.32
C PRO A 563 -30.88 -23.49 -18.59
N TYR A 564 -29.91 -22.92 -17.87
CA TYR A 564 -28.52 -23.33 -17.90
C TYR A 564 -27.86 -23.01 -16.55
N ASN A 565 -27.14 -23.97 -15.97
CA ASN A 565 -26.45 -23.83 -14.68
C ASN A 565 -25.14 -24.61 -14.73
N ASP A 566 -24.01 -23.94 -14.59
CA ASP A 566 -22.71 -24.62 -14.62
C ASP A 566 -22.60 -25.61 -13.47
N ILE A 567 -22.03 -26.79 -13.71
CA ILE A 567 -21.91 -27.82 -12.69
C ILE A 567 -20.83 -27.43 -11.68
N ARG A 568 -19.72 -26.83 -12.13
CA ARG A 568 -18.54 -26.61 -11.28
C ARG A 568 -17.69 -25.40 -11.73
N TYR A 569 -17.16 -24.66 -10.75
CA TYR A 569 -16.12 -23.64 -10.94
C TYR A 569 -14.90 -23.92 -10.07
N VAL A 570 -13.71 -23.87 -10.69
CA VAL A 570 -12.44 -24.07 -10.00
C VAL A 570 -11.46 -23.00 -10.49
N ILE A 571 -10.86 -22.26 -9.56
CA ILE A 571 -9.90 -21.18 -9.86
C ILE A 571 -8.59 -21.39 -9.12
N ASP A 572 -7.50 -20.89 -9.71
CA ASP A 572 -6.18 -20.85 -9.08
C ASP A 572 -5.94 -19.46 -8.47
N SER A 573 -5.81 -19.37 -7.14
CA SER A 573 -5.56 -18.13 -6.39
C SER A 573 -4.08 -17.96 -5.97
N SER A 574 -3.16 -18.78 -6.51
CA SER A 574 -1.73 -18.75 -6.13
C SER A 574 -1.09 -17.38 -6.32
N LYS A 575 -1.52 -16.61 -7.33
CA LYS A 575 -1.03 -15.25 -7.58
C LYS A 575 -1.30 -14.30 -6.40
N LEU A 576 -2.49 -14.40 -5.81
CA LEU A 576 -2.87 -13.61 -4.64
C LEU A 576 -2.14 -14.08 -3.38
N HIS A 577 -1.91 -15.39 -3.24
CA HIS A 577 -1.11 -15.95 -2.14
C HIS A 577 0.32 -15.40 -2.08
N LEU A 578 0.94 -15.13 -3.25
CA LEU A 578 2.26 -14.50 -3.33
C LEU A 578 2.29 -13.07 -2.79
N LEU A 579 1.14 -12.38 -2.74
CA LEU A 579 1.02 -11.05 -2.10
C LEU A 579 0.81 -11.14 -0.58
N GLY A 580 0.72 -12.35 -0.03
CA GLY A 580 0.59 -12.61 1.41
C GLY A 580 -0.84 -12.78 1.91
N TRP A 581 -1.84 -12.87 1.03
CA TRP A 581 -3.20 -13.24 1.42
C TRP A 581 -3.32 -14.76 1.57
N LYS A 582 -4.07 -15.21 2.57
CA LYS A 582 -4.61 -16.58 2.67
C LYS A 582 -5.94 -16.50 3.42
N PRO A 583 -6.93 -17.34 3.09
CA PRO A 583 -8.15 -17.42 3.89
C PRO A 583 -7.80 -17.86 5.32
N LYS A 584 -8.34 -17.17 6.31
CA LYS A 584 -8.14 -17.47 7.73
C LYS A 584 -9.32 -18.24 8.32
N THR A 585 -10.49 -18.14 7.71
CA THR A 585 -11.72 -18.72 8.24
C THR A 585 -11.96 -20.11 7.66
N SER A 586 -12.05 -21.11 8.55
CA SER A 586 -12.50 -22.46 8.15
C SER A 586 -13.98 -22.44 7.74
N TRP A 587 -14.39 -23.42 6.92
CA TRP A 587 -15.80 -23.61 6.54
C TRP A 587 -16.71 -23.74 7.76
N GLU A 588 -16.31 -24.53 8.75
CA GLU A 588 -17.06 -24.77 9.98
C GLU A 588 -17.29 -23.48 10.76
N GLU A 589 -16.24 -22.66 10.93
CA GLU A 589 -16.32 -21.41 11.69
C GLU A 589 -17.15 -20.35 10.94
N GLY A 590 -16.93 -20.19 9.64
CA GLY A 590 -17.69 -19.24 8.82
C GLY A 590 -19.19 -19.60 8.77
N LEU A 591 -19.52 -20.89 8.63
CA LEU A 591 -20.92 -21.34 8.71
C LEU A 591 -21.53 -21.06 10.08
N LYS A 592 -20.80 -21.33 11.17
CA LYS A 592 -21.29 -21.09 12.53
C LYS A 592 -21.62 -19.61 12.76
N GLN A 593 -20.72 -18.71 12.37
CA GLN A 593 -20.96 -17.25 12.46
C GLN A 593 -22.15 -16.82 11.61
N THR A 594 -22.26 -17.37 10.39
CA THR A 594 -23.40 -17.13 9.50
C THR A 594 -24.71 -17.57 10.15
N ILE A 595 -24.79 -18.81 10.66
CA ILE A 595 -25.97 -19.36 11.35
C ILE A 595 -26.38 -18.46 12.51
N GLN A 596 -25.44 -18.09 13.38
CA GLN A 596 -25.71 -17.23 14.54
C GLN A 596 -26.31 -15.89 14.11
N TRP A 597 -25.80 -15.31 13.03
CA TRP A 597 -26.33 -14.06 12.51
C TRP A 597 -27.79 -14.19 12.02
N TYR A 598 -28.10 -15.24 11.24
CA TYR A 598 -29.47 -15.49 10.76
C TYR A 598 -30.44 -15.88 11.88
N GLN A 599 -30.00 -16.62 12.90
CA GLN A 599 -30.81 -16.92 14.08
C GLN A 599 -31.16 -15.65 14.87
N LYS A 600 -30.22 -14.70 14.96
CA LYS A 600 -30.42 -13.44 15.67
C LYS A 600 -31.37 -12.47 14.94
N HIS A 601 -31.27 -12.37 13.61
CA HIS A 601 -31.98 -11.34 12.84
C HIS A 601 -33.20 -11.87 12.06
N GLY A 602 -33.21 -13.15 11.70
CA GLY A 602 -34.28 -13.79 10.93
C GLY A 602 -34.56 -13.12 9.57
N SER A 603 -35.73 -13.39 9.00
CA SER A 603 -36.17 -12.77 7.74
C SER A 603 -36.63 -11.32 7.90
N GLY A 604 -36.88 -10.86 9.15
CA GLY A 604 -37.30 -9.50 9.45
C GLY A 604 -36.23 -8.44 9.15
N TYR A 605 -34.95 -8.82 9.02
CA TYR A 605 -33.87 -7.89 8.68
C TYR A 605 -34.10 -7.15 7.35
N TRP A 606 -34.69 -7.85 6.38
CA TRP A 606 -34.95 -7.39 5.01
C TRP A 606 -36.35 -6.77 4.82
N LYS A 607 -37.18 -6.80 5.88
CA LYS A 607 -38.44 -6.06 5.96
C LYS A 607 -38.15 -4.66 6.54
#